data_AF-A0A6M8V4B1-F1
#
_entry.id   AF-A0A6M8V4B1-F1
#
_cell.length_a   1.000
_cell.length_b   1.000
_cell.length_c   1.000
_cell.angle_alpha   90.00
_cell.angle_beta   90.00
_cell.angle_gamma   90.00
#
_symmetry.space_group_name_H-M   'P 1'
#
loop_
_entity.id
_entity.type
_entity.pdbx_description
1 polymer ?
#
loop_
_entity_poly.entity_id
_entity_poly.type
_entity_poly.pdbx_seq_one_letter_code
_entity_poly.pdbx_strand_id
1 'polypeptide(L)' 'MFPKYYTIFNYSTIAIVIVFLILILTDVVPRETYIPFLIITVIILIGRIIARVYLNSYLKKNRKGD' A
#
# COMPACT_ATOMS: atom_id res chain seq x y z
N MET A 1 -18.18 -7.58 2.21
CA MET A 1 -17.48 -7.54 0.91
C MET A 1 -16.65 -6.27 0.88
N PHE A 2 -15.32 -6.33 0.91
CA PHE A 2 -14.52 -5.10 0.80
C PHE A 2 -14.89 -4.40 -0.52
N PRO A 3 -15.04 -3.06 -0.53
CA PRO A 3 -15.41 -2.36 -1.74
C PRO A 3 -14.40 -2.68 -2.84
N LYS A 4 -14.88 -2.93 -4.08
CA LYS A 4 -14.05 -3.34 -5.23
C LYS A 4 -12.78 -2.48 -5.39
N TYR A 5 -12.90 -1.19 -5.09
CA TYR A 5 -11.80 -0.22 -5.08
C TYR A 5 -10.69 -0.53 -4.06
N TYR A 6 -11.02 -1.03 -2.87
CA TYR A 6 -10.05 -1.42 -1.84
C TYR A 6 -9.23 -2.63 -2.28
N THR A 7 -9.89 -3.61 -2.91
CA THR A 7 -9.23 -4.80 -3.44
C THR A 7 -8.26 -4.42 -4.57
N ILE A 8 -8.70 -3.60 -5.52
CA ILE A 8 -7.85 -3.09 -6.60
C ILE A 8 -6.65 -2.32 -6.01
N PHE A 9 -6.90 -1.36 -5.11
CA PHE A 9 -5.84 -0.58 -4.49
C PHE A 9 -4.81 -1.45 -3.76
N ASN A 10 -5.26 -2.49 -3.05
CA ASN A 10 -4.39 -3.41 -2.33
C ASN A 10 -3.49 -4.23 -3.28
N TYR A 11 -4.05 -4.77 -4.37
CA TYR A 11 -3.26 -5.49 -5.37
C TYR A 11 -2.30 -4.57 -6.12
N SER A 12 -2.72 -3.36 -6.48
CA SER A 12 -1.85 -2.37 -7.13
C SER A 12 -0.67 -1.98 -6.25
N THR A 13 -0.88 -1.75 -4.94
CA THR A 13 0.24 -1.45 -4.02
C THR A 13 1.22 -2.62 -3.90
N ILE A 14 0.74 -3.87 -3.94
CA ILE A 14 1.62 -5.05 -3.91
C ILE A 14 2.44 -5.14 -5.21
N ALA A 15 1.81 -4.93 -6.37
CA ALA A 15 2.49 -4.95 -7.66
C ALA A 15 3.61 -3.90 -7.74
N ILE A 16 3.33 -2.68 -7.25
CA ILE A 16 4.32 -1.60 -7.21
C ILE A 16 5.53 -1.98 -6.36
N VAL A 17 5.32 -2.58 -5.18
CA VAL A 17 6.42 -3.05 -4.32
C VAL A 17 7.27 -4.10 -5.02
N ILE A 18 6.65 -5.03 -5.74
CA ILE A 18 7.37 -6.06 -6.51
C ILE A 18 8.23 -5.42 -7.59
N VAL A 19 7.70 -4.45 -8.33
CA VAL A 19 8.46 -3.72 -9.35
C VAL A 19 9.68 -3.03 -8.74
N PHE A 20 9.52 -2.33 -7.61
CA PHE A 20 10.66 -1.70 -6.93
C PHE A 20 11.68 -2.72 -6.44
N LEU A 21 11.23 -3.87 -5.94
CA LEU A 21 12.12 -4.94 -5.50
C LEU A 21 12.97 -5.47 -6.65
N ILE A 22 12.35 -5.67 -7.82
CA ILE A 22 13.05 -6.06 -9.05
C ILE A 22 14.05 -4.97 -9.46
N LEU A 23 13.65 -3.70 -9.47
CA LEU A 23 14.55 -2.59 -9.82
C LEU A 23 15.78 -2.53 -8.90
N ILE A 24 15.60 -2.73 -7.60
CA ILE A 24 16.71 -2.77 -6.63
C ILE A 24 17.63 -3.97 -6.88
N LEU A 25 17.09 -5.14 -7.19
CA LEU A 25 17.87 -6.37 -7.37
C LEU A 25 18.61 -6.42 -8.71
N THR A 26 18.03 -5.84 -9.75
CA THR A 26 18.55 -5.94 -11.12
C THR A 26 19.44 -4.75 -11.51
N ASP A 27 19.46 -3.67 -10.71
CA ASP A 27 20.22 -2.41 -10.93
C ASP A 27 20.08 -1.88 -12.38
N VAL A 28 18.96 -2.21 -13.05
CA VAL A 28 18.66 -1.86 -14.46
C VAL A 28 18.34 -0.38 -14.65
N VAL A 29 18.01 0.33 -13.58
CA VAL A 29 17.72 1.77 -13.60
C VAL A 29 18.56 2.43 -12.52
N PRO A 30 19.19 3.60 -12.79
CA PRO A 30 19.94 4.34 -11.79
C PRO A 30 19.09 4.62 -10.54
N ARG A 31 19.70 4.46 -9.36
CA ARG A 31 19.02 4.65 -8.07
C ARG A 31 18.33 6.00 -7.97
N GLU A 32 19.00 7.05 -8.43
CA GLU A 32 18.52 8.42 -8.42
C GLU A 32 17.16 8.60 -9.11
N THR A 33 16.88 7.77 -10.11
CA THR A 33 15.65 7.83 -10.90
C THR A 33 14.47 7.18 -10.18
N TYR A 34 14.69 6.09 -9.43
CA TYR A 34 13.60 5.34 -8.79
C TYR A 34 13.43 5.62 -7.29
N ILE A 35 14.45 6.16 -6.61
CA ILE A 35 14.41 6.54 -5.18
C ILE A 35 13.22 7.46 -4.86
N PRO A 36 12.92 8.54 -5.62
CA PRO A 36 11.78 9.41 -5.30
C PRO A 36 10.44 8.65 -5.33
N PHE A 37 10.26 7.77 -6.31
CA PHE A 37 9.05 6.96 -6.41
C PHE A 37 8.98 5.88 -5.34
N LEU A 38 10.12 5.34 -4.90
CA LEU A 38 10.21 4.43 -3.76
C LEU A 38 9.72 5.13 -2.48
N ILE A 39 10.17 6.37 -2.24
CA ILE A 39 9.73 7.17 -1.08
C ILE A 39 8.21 7.38 -1.12
N ILE A 40 7.66 7.78 -2.26
CA ILE A 40 6.20 7.95 -2.44
C ILE A 40 5.47 6.64 -2.13
N THR A 41 5.99 5.51 -2.61
CA THR A 41 5.40 4.18 -2.39
C THR A 41 5.41 3.82 -0.90
N VAL A 42 6.49 4.11 -0.18
CA VAL A 42 6.57 3.92 1.27
C VAL A 42 5.52 4.76 2.01
N ILE A 43 5.35 6.03 1.63
CA ILE A 43 4.32 6.90 2.22
C ILE A 43 2.91 6.31 1.99
N ILE A 44 2.62 5.83 0.78
CA ILE A 44 1.34 5.20 0.44
C ILE A 44 1.12 3.92 1.29
N LEU A 45 2.16 3.11 1.50
CA LEU A 45 2.08 1.91 2.33
C LEU A 45 1.78 2.24 3.79
N ILE A 46 2.44 3.25 4.36
CA ILE A 46 2.16 3.73 5.72
C ILE A 46 0.72 4.21 5.82
N GLY A 47 0.27 5.04 4.87
CA GLY A 47 -1.13 5.49 4.80
C GLY A 47 -2.12 4.33 4.72
N ARG A 48 -1.79 3.28 3.95
CA ARG A 48 -2.61 2.06 3.84
C ARG A 48 -2.72 1.32 5.18
N ILE A 49 -1.63 1.21 5.94
CA ILE A 49 -1.63 0.56 7.26
C ILE A 49 -2.52 1.34 8.22
N ILE A 50 -2.34 2.67 8.29
CA ILE A 50 -3.15 3.54 9.14
C ILE A 50 -4.63 3.42 8.77
N ALA A 51 -4.96 3.56 7.48
CA ALA A 51 -6.32 3.43 6.99
C ALA A 51 -6.94 2.07 7.36
N ARG A 52 -6.19 0.97 7.23
CA ARG A 52 -6.65 -0.37 7.62
C ARG A 52 -6.94 -0.45 9.13
N VAL A 53 -6.05 0.09 9.96
CA VAL A 53 -6.23 0.10 11.42
C VAL A 53 -7.46 0.91 11.83
N TYR A 54 -7.65 2.10 11.24
CA TYR A 54 -8.82 2.94 11.49
C TYR A 54 -10.12 2.27 11.03
N LEU A 55 -10.15 1.74 9.80
CA LEU A 55 -11.33 1.07 9.26
C LEU A 55 -11.74 -0.13 10.12
N ASN A 56 -10.77 -0.95 10.54
CA ASN A 56 -11.04 -2.10 11.38
C ASN A 56 -11.54 -1.70 12.78
N SER A 57 -11.01 -0.61 13.32
CA SER A 57 -11.45 -0.06 14.62
C SER A 57 -12.86 0.51 14.55
N TYR A 58 -13.19 1.21 13.46
CA TYR A 58 -14.53 1.75 13.20
C TYR A 58 -15.57 0.63 13.02
N LEU A 59 -15.26 -0.38 12.20
CA LEU A 59 -16.14 -1.54 11.99
C LEU A 59 -16.35 -2.35 13.27
N LYS A 60 -15.31 -2.50 14.11
CA LYS A 60 -15.41 -3.18 15.41
C LYS A 60 -16.28 -2.40 16.40
N LYS A 61 -16.23 -1.06 16.38
CA LYS A 61 -17.07 -0.21 17.23
C LYS A 61 -18.54 -0.32 16.84
N ASN A 62 -18.85 -0.27 15.54
CA ASN A 62 -20.24 -0.37 15.06
C ASN A 62 -20.84 -1.77 15.20
N ARG A 63 -20.04 -2.85 15.23
CA ARG A 63 -20.53 -4.22 15.48
C ARG A 63 -20.89 -4.54 16.93
N LYS A 64 -20.54 -3.69 17.90
CA LYS A 64 -20.86 -3.87 19.33
C LYS A 64 -22.07 -3.04 19.78
N GLY A 65 -22.66 -2.26 18.88
CA GLY A 65 -23.82 -1.41 19.15
C GLY A 65 -25.15 -2.01 18.72
N ASP A 66 -25.15 -3.24 18.18
CA ASP A 66 -26.33 -4.03 17.83
C ASP A 66 -26.49 -5.20 18.82
#